data_AF-A0A6G7WKG9-F1
#
_entry.id   AF-A0A6G7WKG9-F1
#
_cell.length_a   1.000
_cell.length_b   1.000
_cell.length_c   1.000
_cell.angle_alpha   90.00
_cell.angle_beta   90.00
_cell.angle_gamma   90.00
#
_symmetry.space_group_name_H-M   'P 1'
#
loop_
_entity.id
_entity.type
_entity.pdbx_description
1 polymer ?
#
loop_
_entity_poly.entity_id
_entity_poly.type
_entity_poly.pdbx_seq_one_letter_code
_entity_poly.pdbx_strand_id
1 'polypeptide(L)'
;MMNKIGTKGILDDIEKETSLRKLIVEYDENHNIKSKITYKDIYDFVKSQYDNGQVDFYPGYTWWKTKGKHLVDEYNLVKKRTIPLSETEDLDVFDILDVIEKNYGDKESLIKYLLPYNDLLDRLVNKINKLQSNSRSLSEQIVKKDERIQILEQKNSNQQSLLDGLFYNIIGSEKELNKVMKRGSTKSDIVNYALSETFGNPAAYIDEFSKRLEIGNFTIDDQTNNVVKFQPKSDVLEEDDYDY
;
A
#
# COMPACT_ATOMS: atom_id res chain seq x y z
N MET A 1 25.28 41.69 3.09
CA MET A 1 24.02 41.09 3.57
C MET A 1 22.88 42.00 3.11
N MET A 2 22.07 41.55 2.16
CA MET A 2 20.95 42.33 1.61
C MET A 2 19.72 42.11 2.48
N ASN A 3 19.30 43.14 3.21
CA ASN A 3 17.98 43.18 3.84
C ASN A 3 16.93 43.34 2.73
N LYS A 4 16.18 42.28 2.43
CA LYS A 4 14.95 42.39 1.64
C LYS A 4 13.90 43.08 2.51
N ILE A 5 13.54 44.30 2.13
CA ILE A 5 12.56 45.12 2.81
C ILE A 5 11.18 44.62 2.39
N GLY A 6 10.54 43.79 3.23
CA GLY A 6 9.15 43.38 3.04
C GLY A 6 8.21 44.58 3.20
N THR A 7 7.27 44.72 2.26
CA THR A 7 6.33 45.85 2.22
C THR A 7 5.12 45.58 3.11
N LYS A 8 4.96 46.36 4.20
CA LYS A 8 3.66 46.52 4.87
C LYS A 8 2.76 47.38 3.99
N GLY A 9 1.66 46.81 3.48
CA GLY A 9 0.76 47.54 2.59
C GLY A 9 -0.62 46.89 2.46
N ILE A 10 -1.56 47.65 1.91
CA ILE A 10 -2.92 47.20 1.58
C ILE A 10 -2.81 46.16 0.46
N LEU A 11 -3.45 45.00 0.65
CA LEU A 11 -3.51 43.95 -0.36
C LEU A 11 -4.56 44.32 -1.41
N ASP A 12 -4.10 44.70 -2.60
CA ASP A 12 -4.90 44.85 -3.84
C ASP A 12 -4.32 44.02 -5.00
N ASP A 13 -3.50 43.01 -4.68
CA ASP A 13 -2.74 42.20 -5.63
C ASP A 13 -3.17 40.72 -5.55
N ILE A 14 -3.68 40.19 -6.67
CA ILE A 14 -4.32 38.86 -6.79
C ILE A 14 -3.32 37.73 -6.46
N GLU A 15 -2.03 37.90 -6.79
CA GLU A 15 -1.00 36.91 -6.51
C GLU A 15 -0.72 36.76 -5.01
N LYS A 16 -0.80 37.87 -4.28
CA LYS A 16 -0.60 37.89 -2.82
C LYS A 16 -1.82 37.32 -2.08
N GLU A 17 -3.03 37.52 -2.61
CA GLU A 17 -4.22 36.87 -2.07
C GLU A 17 -4.16 35.35 -2.24
N THR A 18 -3.72 34.88 -3.40
CA THR A 18 -3.55 33.44 -3.68
C THR A 18 -2.51 32.81 -2.74
N SER A 19 -1.40 33.51 -2.49
CA SER A 19 -0.39 33.08 -1.51
C SER A 19 -0.94 33.00 -0.08
N LEU A 20 -1.78 33.96 0.32
CA LEU A 20 -2.44 33.94 1.62
C LEU A 20 -3.45 32.78 1.75
N ARG A 21 -4.20 32.47 0.68
CA ARG A 21 -5.09 31.30 0.66
C ARG A 21 -4.33 29.98 0.88
N LYS A 22 -3.14 29.84 0.28
CA LYS A 22 -2.26 28.68 0.50
C LYS A 22 -1.80 28.58 1.96
N LEU A 23 -1.42 29.70 2.57
CA LEU A 23 -1.03 29.74 3.99
C LEU A 23 -2.20 29.40 4.95
N ILE A 24 -3.45 29.74 4.57
CA ILE A 24 -4.64 29.34 5.33
C ILE A 24 -4.81 27.82 5.31
N VAL A 25 -4.64 27.18 4.13
CA VAL A 25 -4.67 25.71 3.99
C VAL A 25 -3.56 25.06 4.81
N GLU A 26 -2.32 25.54 4.67
CA GLU A 26 -1.16 25.00 5.37
C GLU A 26 -1.30 25.08 6.90
N TYR A 27 -1.86 26.19 7.40
CA TYR A 27 -2.18 26.32 8.81
C TYR A 27 -3.24 25.31 9.25
N ASP A 28 -4.28 25.10 8.45
CA ASP A 28 -5.35 24.17 8.78
C ASP A 28 -4.86 22.72 8.89
N GLU A 29 -4.07 22.29 7.91
CA GLU A 29 -3.60 20.90 7.79
C GLU A 29 -2.58 20.55 8.86
N ASN A 30 -1.68 21.47 9.18
CA ASN A 30 -0.49 21.16 9.98
C ASN A 30 -0.54 21.70 11.42
N HIS A 31 -1.37 22.71 11.70
CA HIS A 31 -1.34 23.43 12.98
C HIS A 31 -2.71 23.58 13.65
N ASN A 32 -3.80 23.48 12.91
CA ASN A 32 -5.12 23.73 13.45
C ASN A 32 -5.69 22.48 14.16
N ILE A 33 -5.85 22.60 15.48
CA ILE A 33 -6.46 21.56 16.32
C ILE A 33 -7.99 21.77 16.44
N LYS A 34 -8.53 22.89 15.93
CA LYS A 34 -9.93 23.30 16.07
C LYS A 34 -10.75 23.06 14.80
N SER A 35 -12.07 22.93 14.93
CA SER A 35 -12.97 22.69 13.79
C SER A 35 -13.03 23.86 12.79
N LYS A 36 -12.97 25.10 13.28
CA LYS A 36 -12.96 26.33 12.50
C LYS A 36 -11.68 27.13 12.75
N ILE A 37 -11.17 27.72 11.69
CA ILE A 37 -10.04 28.65 11.75
C ILE A 37 -10.57 30.04 12.08
N THR A 38 -9.92 30.76 12.99
CA THR A 38 -10.21 32.19 13.19
C THR A 38 -9.21 33.06 12.43
N TYR A 39 -9.64 34.23 11.96
CA TYR A 39 -8.73 35.16 11.28
C TYR A 39 -7.56 35.61 12.16
N LYS A 40 -7.72 35.57 13.49
CA LYS A 40 -6.68 35.93 14.45
C LYS A 40 -5.59 34.87 14.50
N ASP A 41 -5.98 33.59 14.49
CA ASP A 41 -5.05 32.47 14.49
C ASP A 41 -4.20 32.46 13.19
N ILE A 42 -4.83 32.69 12.03
CA ILE A 42 -4.11 32.87 10.76
C ILE A 42 -3.23 34.10 10.77
N TYR A 43 -3.72 35.21 11.30
CA TYR A 43 -2.94 36.44 11.40
C TYR A 43 -1.64 36.21 12.19
N ASP A 44 -1.71 35.51 13.31
CA ASP A 44 -0.55 35.20 14.14
C ASP A 44 0.40 34.20 13.44
N PHE A 45 -0.12 33.23 12.70
CA PHE A 45 0.67 32.29 11.89
C PHE A 45 1.38 32.95 10.70
N VAL A 46 0.68 33.75 9.90
CA VAL A 46 1.30 34.44 8.76
C VAL A 46 2.34 35.45 9.27
N LYS A 47 2.11 36.04 10.45
CA LYS A 47 3.10 36.91 11.10
C LYS A 47 4.37 36.15 11.46
N SER A 48 4.27 34.98 12.08
CA SER A 48 5.46 34.20 12.43
C SER A 48 6.23 33.74 11.20
N GLN A 49 5.53 33.35 10.12
CA GLN A 49 6.17 32.98 8.85
C GLN A 49 6.86 34.17 8.16
N TYR A 50 6.31 35.37 8.27
CA TYR A 50 6.95 36.60 7.81
C TYR A 50 8.18 36.96 8.66
N ASP A 51 8.08 36.88 9.99
CA ASP A 51 9.17 37.19 10.91
C ASP A 51 10.35 36.20 10.74
N ASN A 52 10.06 34.95 10.34
CA ASN A 52 11.05 33.92 10.00
C ASN A 52 11.60 34.03 8.56
N GLY A 53 11.17 35.02 7.78
CA GLY A 53 11.60 35.24 6.40
C GLY A 53 11.12 34.20 5.39
N GLN A 54 10.10 33.40 5.74
CA GLN A 54 9.50 32.41 4.83
C GLN A 54 8.44 33.01 3.91
N VAL A 55 7.88 34.16 4.29
CA VAL A 55 6.88 34.88 3.48
C VAL A 55 7.36 36.31 3.30
N ASP A 56 7.40 36.79 2.06
CA ASP A 56 7.91 38.13 1.71
C ASP A 56 6.90 39.25 2.01
N PHE A 57 5.70 38.92 2.46
CA PHE A 57 4.59 39.85 2.61
C PHE A 57 3.64 39.49 3.76
N TYR A 58 3.19 40.52 4.48
CA TYR A 58 2.25 40.38 5.60
C TYR A 58 1.27 41.57 5.67
N PRO A 59 -0.04 41.34 5.48
CA PRO A 59 -1.03 42.40 5.61
C PRO A 59 -1.15 42.91 7.06
N GLY A 60 -1.42 44.21 7.21
CA GLY A 60 -1.68 44.80 8.53
C GLY A 60 -2.96 44.25 9.19
N TYR A 61 -3.01 44.32 10.51
CA TYR A 61 -4.13 43.79 11.31
C TYR A 61 -5.52 44.36 10.92
N THR A 62 -5.57 45.61 10.47
CA THR A 62 -6.80 46.25 9.99
C THR A 62 -7.35 45.60 8.71
N TRP A 63 -6.47 45.12 7.83
CA TRP A 63 -6.84 44.36 6.64
C TRP A 63 -7.37 42.98 7.02
N TRP A 64 -6.73 42.32 8.00
CA TRP A 64 -7.18 41.01 8.50
C TRP A 64 -8.55 41.07 9.19
N LYS A 65 -8.88 42.17 9.85
CA LYS A 65 -10.22 42.39 10.42
C LYS A 65 -11.33 42.56 9.39
N THR A 66 -10.99 42.91 8.15
CA THR A 66 -11.94 43.20 7.07
C THR A 66 -11.84 42.15 5.97
N LYS A 67 -11.00 42.36 4.96
CA LYS A 67 -10.81 41.45 3.83
C LYS A 67 -10.27 40.07 4.27
N GLY A 68 -9.31 40.03 5.19
CA GLY A 68 -8.76 38.75 5.67
C GLY A 68 -9.76 37.89 6.44
N LYS A 69 -10.71 38.53 7.15
CA LYS A 69 -11.81 37.81 7.81
C LYS A 69 -12.72 37.16 6.78
N HIS A 70 -13.09 37.88 5.72
CA HIS A 70 -13.89 37.32 4.63
C HIS A 70 -13.21 36.15 3.93
N LEU A 71 -11.89 36.22 3.70
CA LEU A 71 -11.10 35.12 3.16
C LEU A 71 -11.13 33.85 4.03
N VAL A 72 -10.98 34.02 5.34
CA VAL A 72 -11.04 32.90 6.30
C VAL A 72 -12.46 32.35 6.44
N ASP A 73 -13.47 33.21 6.41
CA ASP A 73 -14.87 32.80 6.44
C ASP A 73 -15.26 32.06 5.15
N GLU A 74 -14.81 32.51 3.98
CA GLU A 74 -14.98 31.82 2.68
C GLU A 74 -14.30 30.45 2.71
N TYR A 75 -13.07 30.38 3.22
CA TYR A 75 -12.37 29.10 3.40
C TYR A 75 -13.14 28.16 4.34
N ASN A 76 -13.59 28.64 5.50
CA ASN A 76 -14.37 27.83 6.45
C ASN A 76 -15.73 27.37 5.89
N LEU A 77 -16.33 28.13 4.96
CA LEU A 77 -17.57 27.75 4.27
C LEU A 77 -17.34 26.63 3.25
N VAL A 78 -16.25 26.71 2.48
CA VAL A 78 -15.83 25.66 1.53
C VAL A 78 -15.31 24.42 2.25
N LYS A 79 -14.73 24.58 3.44
CA LYS A 79 -14.34 23.52 4.37
C LYS A 79 -15.53 22.69 4.92
N LYS A 80 -16.78 22.96 4.51
CA LYS A 80 -17.88 22.01 4.76
C LYS A 80 -17.45 20.64 4.24
N ARG A 81 -17.30 19.72 5.18
CA ARG A 81 -16.32 18.63 5.13
C ARG A 81 -16.83 17.54 4.22
N THR A 82 -16.42 17.54 2.96
CA THR A 82 -16.54 16.36 2.12
C THR A 82 -15.49 15.35 2.57
N ILE A 83 -15.91 14.28 3.23
CA ILE A 83 -15.04 13.18 3.66
C ILE A 83 -15.12 12.10 2.56
N PRO A 84 -14.03 11.80 1.85
CA PRO A 84 -14.03 10.70 0.89
C PRO A 84 -14.19 9.38 1.65
N LEU A 85 -15.29 8.67 1.38
CA LEU A 85 -15.59 7.34 1.93
C LEU A 85 -15.05 6.22 1.04
N SER A 86 -14.92 6.49 -0.26
CA SER A 86 -14.31 5.63 -1.29
C SER A 86 -13.87 6.47 -2.49
N GLU A 87 -13.31 5.84 -3.52
CA GLU A 87 -12.99 6.49 -4.81
C GLU A 87 -14.24 7.06 -5.52
N THR A 88 -15.44 6.60 -5.16
CA THR A 88 -16.70 6.98 -5.82
C THR A 88 -17.71 7.65 -4.91
N GLU A 89 -17.44 7.71 -3.60
CA GLU A 89 -18.39 8.22 -2.62
C GLU A 89 -17.75 9.23 -1.67
N ASP A 90 -18.39 10.38 -1.61
CA ASP A 90 -18.03 11.52 -0.79
C ASP A 90 -19.15 11.80 0.21
N LEU A 91 -18.78 12.00 1.48
CA LEU A 91 -19.73 12.32 2.54
C LEU A 91 -19.65 13.79 2.91
N ASP A 92 -20.69 14.54 2.58
CA ASP A 92 -20.84 15.91 3.04
C ASP A 92 -21.23 15.96 4.52
N VAL A 93 -20.27 16.32 5.36
CA VAL A 93 -20.45 16.47 6.80
C VAL A 93 -20.78 17.92 7.16
N PHE A 94 -21.98 18.11 7.70
CA PHE A 94 -22.42 19.37 8.29
C PHE A 94 -21.76 19.60 9.65
N ASP A 95 -21.47 20.86 9.95
CA ASP A 95 -21.03 21.24 11.30
C ASP A 95 -22.21 21.05 12.27
N ILE A 96 -22.13 20.03 13.11
CA ILE A 96 -23.16 19.70 14.10
C ILE A 96 -23.44 20.91 15.01
N LEU A 97 -22.44 21.73 15.33
CA LEU A 97 -22.65 22.93 16.14
C LEU A 97 -23.50 23.98 15.39
N ASP A 98 -23.26 24.17 14.09
CA ASP A 98 -24.05 25.08 13.25
C ASP A 98 -25.51 24.60 13.10
N VAL A 99 -25.71 23.29 12.96
CA VAL A 99 -27.05 22.68 12.92
C VAL A 99 -27.79 22.89 14.24
N ILE A 100 -27.10 22.70 15.38
CA ILE A 100 -27.68 22.91 16.72
C ILE A 100 -28.01 24.39 16.93
N GLU A 101 -27.09 25.31 16.67
CA GLU A 101 -27.29 26.75 16.86
C GLU A 101 -28.43 27.32 15.99
N LYS A 102 -28.62 26.80 14.77
CA LYS A 102 -29.69 27.26 13.87
C LYS A 102 -31.06 26.67 14.18
N ASN A 103 -31.11 25.48 14.76
CA ASN A 103 -32.36 24.73 14.95
C ASN A 103 -32.68 24.48 16.43
N TYR A 104 -32.01 25.14 17.39
CA TYR A 104 -32.19 24.90 18.83
C TYR A 104 -33.63 25.09 19.31
N GLY A 105 -34.39 25.99 18.66
CA GLY A 105 -35.79 26.25 18.97
C GLY A 105 -36.78 25.26 18.34
N ASP A 106 -36.32 24.41 17.42
CA ASP A 106 -37.14 23.43 16.70
C ASP A 106 -36.54 22.02 16.84
N LYS A 107 -37.05 21.29 17.83
CA LYS A 107 -36.64 19.92 18.14
C LYS A 107 -36.84 18.97 16.96
N GLU A 108 -37.90 19.13 16.17
CA GLU A 108 -38.18 18.22 15.05
C GLU A 108 -37.17 18.39 13.93
N SER A 109 -36.85 19.64 13.59
CA SER A 109 -35.78 19.95 12.63
C SER A 109 -34.41 19.43 13.10
N LEU A 110 -34.10 19.59 14.39
CA LEU A 110 -32.83 19.13 14.96
C LEU A 110 -32.69 17.60 14.89
N ILE A 111 -33.76 16.86 15.21
CA ILE A 111 -33.79 15.39 15.07
C ILE A 111 -33.63 14.99 13.60
N LYS A 112 -34.32 15.68 12.67
CA LYS A 112 -34.26 15.39 11.23
C LYS A 112 -32.83 15.50 10.68
N TYR A 113 -32.05 16.48 11.12
CA TYR A 113 -30.68 16.66 10.66
C TYR A 113 -29.66 15.73 11.34
N LEU A 114 -29.87 15.39 12.62
CA LEU A 114 -28.88 14.61 13.39
C LEU A 114 -29.10 13.09 13.33
N LEU A 115 -30.33 12.61 13.17
CA LEU A 115 -30.62 11.17 13.14
C LEU A 115 -29.85 10.41 12.04
N PRO A 116 -29.74 10.92 10.79
CA PRO A 116 -28.96 10.26 9.75
C PRO A 116 -27.47 10.07 10.08
N TYR A 117 -26.90 10.96 10.91
CA TYR A 117 -25.51 10.83 11.36
C TYR A 117 -25.32 9.68 12.34
N ASN A 118 -26.32 9.43 13.19
CA ASN A 118 -26.26 8.32 14.13
C ASN A 118 -26.29 6.98 13.36
N ASP A 119 -27.19 6.85 12.40
CA ASP A 119 -27.27 5.67 11.53
C ASP A 119 -25.99 5.47 10.71
N LEU A 120 -25.41 6.56 10.22
CA LEU A 120 -24.15 6.53 9.49
C LEU A 120 -23.00 6.07 10.38
N LEU A 121 -22.93 6.55 11.63
CA LEU A 121 -21.91 6.16 12.59
C LEU A 121 -22.02 4.65 12.91
N ASP A 122 -23.23 4.13 13.11
CA ASP A 122 -23.45 2.69 13.31
C ASP A 122 -23.00 1.86 12.10
N ARG A 123 -23.28 2.32 10.86
CA ARG A 123 -22.80 1.64 9.65
C ARG A 123 -21.28 1.66 9.54
N LEU A 124 -20.65 2.80 9.83
CA LEU A 124 -19.20 2.93 9.80
C LEU A 124 -18.53 2.03 10.85
N VAL A 125 -19.04 2.00 12.09
CA VAL A 125 -18.55 1.10 13.14
C VAL A 125 -18.66 -0.37 12.70
N ASN A 126 -19.78 -0.77 12.11
CA ASN A 126 -19.96 -2.12 11.58
C ASN A 126 -18.98 -2.44 10.45
N LYS A 127 -18.73 -1.49 9.55
CA LYS A 127 -17.75 -1.63 8.46
C LYS A 127 -16.33 -1.79 9.01
N ILE A 128 -15.94 -0.96 9.98
CA ILE A 128 -14.63 -1.03 10.66
C ILE A 128 -14.44 -2.38 11.33
N ASN A 129 -15.44 -2.88 12.08
CA ASN A 129 -15.37 -4.18 12.74
C ASN A 129 -15.18 -5.33 11.73
N LYS A 130 -15.87 -5.29 10.58
CA LYS A 130 -15.70 -6.28 9.51
C LYS A 130 -14.29 -6.20 8.91
N LEU A 131 -13.80 -5.00 8.61
CA LEU A 131 -12.46 -4.80 8.06
C LEU A 131 -11.37 -5.28 9.03
N GLN A 132 -11.53 -5.01 10.33
CA GLN A 132 -10.59 -5.46 11.35
C GLN A 132 -10.58 -7.00 11.49
N SER A 133 -11.75 -7.64 11.42
CA SER A 133 -11.86 -9.11 11.40
C SER A 133 -11.16 -9.71 10.16
N ASN A 134 -11.41 -9.13 8.98
CA ASN A 134 -10.78 -9.58 7.74
C ASN A 134 -9.26 -9.40 7.78
N SER A 135 -8.77 -8.26 8.25
CA SER A 135 -7.34 -7.97 8.41
C SER A 135 -6.67 -9.00 9.33
N ARG A 136 -7.31 -9.34 10.45
CA ARG A 136 -6.81 -10.38 11.36
C ARG A 136 -6.74 -11.76 10.69
N SER A 137 -7.81 -12.16 10.00
CA SER A 137 -7.87 -13.43 9.26
C SER A 137 -6.78 -13.52 8.18
N LEU A 138 -6.58 -12.44 7.41
CA LEU A 138 -5.53 -12.39 6.39
C LEU A 138 -4.13 -12.48 7.02
N SER A 139 -3.89 -11.77 8.13
CA SER A 139 -2.62 -11.86 8.84
C SER A 139 -2.33 -13.28 9.33
N GLU A 140 -3.33 -14.00 9.84
CA GLU A 140 -3.17 -15.41 10.26
C GLU A 140 -2.88 -16.33 9.07
N GLN A 141 -3.46 -16.06 7.90
CA GLN A 141 -3.17 -16.82 6.67
C GLN A 141 -1.75 -16.56 6.15
N ILE A 142 -1.26 -15.33 6.22
CA ILE A 142 0.11 -14.98 5.83
C ILE A 142 1.12 -15.76 6.68
N VAL A 143 0.96 -15.75 8.00
CA VAL A 143 1.85 -16.50 8.91
C VAL A 143 1.87 -17.99 8.57
N LYS A 144 0.72 -18.62 8.32
CA LYS A 144 0.65 -20.03 7.92
C LYS A 144 1.34 -20.30 6.58
N LYS A 145 1.23 -19.38 5.63
CA LYS A 145 1.91 -19.51 4.33
C LYS A 145 3.42 -19.35 4.47
N ASP A 146 3.89 -18.42 5.31
CA ASP A 146 5.31 -18.23 5.57
C ASP A 146 5.94 -19.45 6.25
N GLU A 147 5.27 -20.03 7.26
CA GLU A 147 5.69 -21.30 7.88
C GLU A 147 5.77 -22.42 6.83
N ARG A 148 4.79 -22.49 5.92
CA ARG A 148 4.79 -23.48 4.84
C ARG A 148 5.94 -23.26 3.85
N ILE A 149 6.26 -22.02 3.52
CA ILE A 149 7.38 -21.66 2.65
C ILE A 149 8.69 -22.12 3.30
N GLN A 150 8.93 -21.79 4.57
CA GLN A 150 10.14 -22.21 5.28
C GLN A 150 10.31 -23.74 5.30
N ILE A 151 9.22 -24.49 5.53
CA ILE A 151 9.26 -25.97 5.48
C ILE A 151 9.64 -26.46 4.08
N LEU A 152 9.09 -25.85 3.02
CA LEU A 152 9.40 -26.22 1.65
C LEU A 152 10.83 -25.85 1.25
N GLU A 153 11.32 -24.68 1.65
CA GLU A 153 12.70 -24.24 1.44
C GLU A 153 13.69 -25.19 2.11
N GLN A 154 13.44 -25.57 3.37
CA GLN A 154 14.27 -26.54 4.07
C GLN A 154 14.26 -27.91 3.37
N LYS A 155 13.08 -28.36 2.91
CA LYS A 155 12.96 -29.61 2.16
C LYS A 155 13.75 -29.56 0.86
N ASN A 156 13.67 -28.45 0.13
CA ASN A 156 14.37 -28.26 -1.13
C ASN A 156 15.89 -28.21 -0.92
N SER A 157 16.36 -27.49 0.10
CA SER A 157 17.77 -27.45 0.49
C SER A 157 18.32 -28.83 0.88
N ASN A 158 17.53 -29.61 1.63
CA ASN A 158 17.89 -30.99 1.97
C ASN A 158 17.98 -31.88 0.72
N GLN A 159 17.02 -31.78 -0.21
CA GLN A 159 17.04 -32.53 -1.47
C GLN A 159 18.23 -32.14 -2.34
N GLN A 160 18.55 -30.85 -2.43
CA GLN A 160 19.72 -30.37 -3.16
C GLN A 160 21.02 -30.89 -2.53
N SER A 161 21.14 -30.87 -1.20
CA SER A 161 22.30 -31.42 -0.50
C SER A 161 22.47 -32.93 -0.73
N LEU A 162 21.36 -33.68 -0.78
CA LEU A 162 21.38 -35.11 -1.09
C LEU A 162 21.78 -35.36 -2.56
N LEU A 163 21.25 -34.57 -3.50
CA LEU A 163 21.66 -34.63 -4.91
C LEU A 163 23.13 -34.31 -5.06
N ASP A 164 23.62 -33.23 -4.46
CA ASP A 164 25.04 -32.88 -4.47
C ASP A 164 25.87 -34.03 -3.88
N GLY A 165 25.47 -34.58 -2.73
CA GLY A 165 26.11 -35.75 -2.14
C GLY A 165 26.11 -36.97 -3.07
N LEU A 166 25.04 -37.21 -3.82
CA LEU A 166 24.99 -38.26 -4.84
C LEU A 166 25.96 -37.96 -5.99
N PHE A 167 25.96 -36.75 -6.53
CA PHE A 167 26.85 -36.34 -7.62
C PHE A 167 28.33 -36.42 -7.21
N TYR A 168 28.68 -35.93 -6.02
CA TYR A 168 30.04 -35.95 -5.51
C TYR A 168 30.52 -37.37 -5.11
N ASN A 169 29.64 -38.24 -4.60
CA ASN A 169 30.02 -39.59 -4.17
C ASN A 169 29.90 -40.67 -5.26
N ILE A 170 29.02 -40.50 -6.26
CA ILE A 170 28.80 -41.50 -7.32
C ILE A 170 29.68 -41.24 -8.56
N ILE A 171 30.11 -40.00 -8.84
CA ILE A 171 30.66 -39.71 -10.17
C ILE A 171 32.19 -39.81 -10.23
N GLY A 172 32.63 -40.97 -10.76
CA GLY A 172 33.77 -41.03 -11.68
C GLY A 172 33.38 -40.92 -13.17
N SER A 173 32.10 -41.19 -13.54
CA SER A 173 31.54 -40.97 -14.90
C SER A 173 30.01 -41.14 -14.97
N GLU A 174 29.37 -40.56 -15.99
CA GLU A 174 27.93 -40.72 -16.32
C GLU A 174 27.50 -42.19 -16.48
N LYS A 175 28.37 -43.05 -17.00
CA LYS A 175 28.09 -44.48 -17.18
C LYS A 175 27.91 -45.22 -15.85
N GLU A 176 28.68 -44.84 -14.83
CA GLU A 176 28.55 -45.44 -13.50
C GLU A 176 27.30 -44.94 -12.78
N LEU A 177 26.95 -43.66 -12.92
CA LEU A 177 25.68 -43.14 -12.41
C LEU A 177 24.47 -43.86 -13.02
N ASN A 178 24.46 -44.05 -14.34
CA ASN A 178 23.39 -44.79 -15.03
C ASN A 178 23.26 -46.24 -14.55
N LYS A 179 24.37 -46.93 -14.28
CA LYS A 179 24.34 -48.29 -13.71
C LYS A 179 23.77 -48.31 -12.31
N VAL A 180 24.21 -47.38 -11.46
CA VAL A 180 23.77 -47.26 -10.07
C VAL A 180 22.28 -46.98 -9.98
N MET A 181 21.79 -46.02 -10.78
CA MET A 181 20.38 -45.64 -10.78
C MET A 181 19.48 -46.76 -11.32
N LYS A 182 19.89 -47.47 -12.39
CA LYS A 182 19.15 -48.65 -12.91
C LYS A 182 19.13 -49.82 -11.94
N ARG A 183 20.22 -50.02 -11.19
CA ARG A 183 20.33 -51.08 -10.18
C ARG A 183 19.56 -50.73 -8.89
N GLY A 184 19.32 -49.44 -8.65
CA GLY A 184 18.65 -48.93 -7.44
C GLY A 184 19.46 -49.10 -6.15
N SER A 185 20.71 -49.58 -6.23
CA SER A 185 21.59 -49.79 -5.06
C SER A 185 23.06 -49.90 -5.46
N THR A 186 23.93 -49.63 -4.49
CA THR A 186 25.39 -49.67 -4.56
C THR A 186 25.97 -50.39 -3.34
N LYS A 187 27.31 -50.54 -3.31
CA LYS A 187 28.03 -51.07 -2.14
C LYS A 187 28.19 -50.04 -1.00
N SER A 188 27.81 -48.78 -1.21
CA SER A 188 27.93 -47.71 -0.21
C SER A 188 26.57 -47.40 0.41
N ASP A 189 26.47 -47.55 1.73
CA ASP A 189 25.23 -47.30 2.48
C ASP A 189 24.81 -45.83 2.43
N ILE A 190 25.79 -44.91 2.44
CA ILE A 190 25.56 -43.47 2.33
C ILE A 190 24.90 -43.13 0.98
N VAL A 191 25.39 -43.77 -0.08
CA VAL A 191 24.85 -43.58 -1.43
C VAL A 191 23.45 -44.19 -1.54
N ASN A 192 23.23 -45.37 -0.95
CA ASN A 192 21.91 -46.01 -0.95
C ASN A 192 20.86 -45.18 -0.21
N TYR A 193 21.23 -44.60 0.94
CA TYR A 193 20.38 -43.70 1.70
C TYR A 193 20.01 -42.45 0.89
N ALA A 194 21.00 -41.79 0.28
CA ALA A 194 20.73 -40.62 -0.54
C ALA A 194 19.88 -40.95 -1.78
N LEU A 195 20.08 -42.12 -2.39
CA LEU A 195 19.26 -42.60 -3.52
C LEU A 195 17.80 -42.83 -3.12
N SER A 196 17.54 -43.48 -1.99
CA SER A 196 16.18 -43.74 -1.53
C SER A 196 15.48 -42.47 -1.04
N GLU A 197 16.18 -41.57 -0.34
CA GLU A 197 15.57 -40.33 0.15
C GLU A 197 15.29 -39.34 -0.99
N THR A 198 16.15 -39.30 -2.01
CA THR A 198 16.00 -38.37 -3.14
C THR A 198 14.96 -38.86 -4.15
N PHE A 199 14.99 -40.15 -4.50
CA PHE A 199 14.18 -40.71 -5.59
C PHE A 199 13.10 -41.68 -5.13
N GLY A 200 13.06 -42.07 -3.84
CA GLY A 200 12.22 -43.14 -3.31
C GLY A 200 12.68 -44.52 -3.82
N ASN A 201 12.38 -44.78 -5.10
CA ASN A 201 12.86 -45.91 -5.86
C ASN A 201 13.55 -45.40 -7.14
N PRO A 202 14.90 -45.32 -7.16
CA PRO A 202 15.66 -44.79 -8.29
C PRO A 202 15.39 -45.49 -9.62
N ALA A 203 15.16 -46.81 -9.60
CA ALA A 203 14.90 -47.58 -10.81
C ALA A 203 13.50 -47.27 -11.38
N ALA A 204 12.49 -47.16 -10.50
CA ALA A 204 11.15 -46.76 -10.91
C ALA A 204 11.10 -45.31 -11.41
N TYR A 205 11.85 -44.41 -10.76
CA TYR A 205 11.99 -43.02 -11.18
C TYR A 205 12.56 -42.90 -12.60
N ILE A 206 13.64 -43.64 -12.91
CA ILE A 206 14.22 -43.63 -14.26
C ILE A 206 13.25 -44.19 -15.31
N ASP A 207 12.53 -45.25 -15.00
CA ASP A 207 11.55 -45.84 -15.92
C ASP A 207 10.42 -44.83 -16.23
N GLU A 208 9.88 -44.17 -15.21
CA GLU A 208 8.86 -43.14 -15.39
C GLU A 208 9.38 -41.89 -16.12
N PHE A 209 10.60 -41.44 -15.78
CA PHE A 209 11.25 -40.32 -16.44
C PHE A 209 11.52 -40.60 -17.93
N SER A 210 12.00 -41.81 -18.24
CA SER A 210 12.24 -42.25 -19.62
C SER A 210 10.93 -42.30 -20.43
N LYS A 211 9.86 -42.83 -19.84
CA LYS A 211 8.51 -42.80 -20.45
C LYS A 211 8.03 -41.38 -20.75
N ARG A 212 8.26 -40.43 -19.83
CA ARG A 212 7.89 -39.02 -20.03
C ARG A 212 8.73 -38.34 -21.13
N LEU A 213 10.01 -38.68 -21.27
CA LEU A 213 10.86 -38.22 -22.37
C LEU A 213 10.44 -38.81 -23.73
N GLU A 214 10.07 -40.09 -23.76
CA GLU A 214 9.54 -40.73 -24.97
C GLU A 214 8.23 -40.07 -25.41
N ILE A 215 7.30 -39.82 -24.47
CA ILE A 215 6.05 -39.08 -24.75
C ILE A 215 6.33 -37.66 -25.25
N GLY A 216 7.31 -36.96 -24.65
CA GLY A 216 7.74 -35.63 -25.09
C GLY A 216 8.33 -35.61 -26.51
N ASN A 217 9.03 -36.68 -26.91
CA ASN A 217 9.56 -36.82 -28.27
C ASN A 217 8.49 -37.19 -29.31
N PHE A 218 7.41 -37.86 -28.92
CA PHE A 218 6.25 -38.11 -29.82
C PHE A 218 5.39 -36.87 -30.05
N THR A 219 5.53 -35.82 -29.22
CA THR A 219 4.83 -34.53 -29.41
C THR A 219 5.61 -33.50 -30.23
N ILE A 220 6.84 -33.81 -30.69
CA ILE A 220 7.73 -32.85 -31.38
C ILE A 220 7.65 -32.94 -32.91
N ASP A 221 6.88 -33.86 -33.49
CA ASP A 221 6.75 -33.96 -34.96
C ASP A 221 5.60 -33.13 -35.57
N ASP A 222 4.96 -32.25 -34.78
CA ASP A 222 4.13 -31.17 -35.32
C ASP A 222 4.46 -29.85 -34.60
N GLN A 223 4.99 -28.91 -35.38
CA GLN A 223 5.34 -27.52 -35.03
C GLN A 223 6.79 -27.28 -34.58
N THR A 224 7.65 -27.21 -35.60
CA THR A 224 8.86 -26.38 -35.59
C THR A 224 8.60 -24.99 -35.00
N ASN A 225 9.49 -24.57 -34.08
CA ASN A 225 9.63 -23.28 -33.40
C ASN A 225 9.07 -23.22 -31.97
N ASN A 226 9.85 -23.69 -31.00
CA ASN A 226 9.90 -23.05 -29.68
C ASN A 226 11.23 -23.36 -28.97
N VAL A 227 12.31 -22.77 -29.49
CA VAL A 227 13.52 -22.55 -28.69
C VAL A 227 13.19 -21.40 -27.74
N VAL A 228 12.95 -21.70 -26.47
CA VAL A 228 12.85 -20.67 -25.42
C VAL A 228 14.24 -20.05 -25.26
N LYS A 229 14.44 -18.88 -25.87
CA LYS A 229 15.58 -18.01 -25.54
C LYS A 229 15.30 -17.40 -24.19
N PHE A 230 16.15 -17.69 -23.20
CA PHE A 230 16.16 -16.95 -21.94
C PHE A 230 16.49 -15.48 -22.23
N GLN A 231 15.50 -14.59 -22.06
CA GLN A 231 15.77 -13.17 -21.95
C GLN A 231 16.04 -12.82 -20.48
N PRO A 232 17.09 -12.05 -20.18
CA PRO A 232 17.30 -11.54 -18.83
C PRO A 232 16.18 -10.55 -18.50
N LYS A 233 15.49 -10.77 -17.38
CA LYS A 233 14.42 -9.88 -16.90
C LYS A 233 14.97 -8.47 -16.70
N SER A 234 14.42 -7.51 -17.41
CA SER A 234 14.43 -6.10 -17.01
C SER A 234 13.24 -5.86 -16.08
N ASP A 235 13.51 -5.22 -14.94
CA ASP A 235 12.51 -4.79 -13.97
C ASP A 235 11.53 -3.80 -14.60
N VAL A 236 10.31 -4.25 -14.88
CA VAL A 236 9.12 -3.39 -14.93
C VAL A 236 7.99 -4.18 -14.29
N LEU A 237 7.47 -3.65 -13.19
CA LEU A 237 6.23 -4.09 -12.56
C LEU A 237 5.08 -3.68 -13.48
N GLU A 238 4.35 -4.65 -14.04
CA GLU A 238 3.05 -4.39 -14.67
C GLU A 238 1.94 -4.50 -13.62
N GLU A 239 1.02 -3.54 -13.68
CA GLU A 239 -0.12 -3.33 -12.80
C GLU A 239 -1.10 -4.53 -12.87
N ASP A 240 -1.56 -4.98 -11.71
CA ASP A 240 -2.59 -6.01 -11.57
C ASP A 240 -3.95 -5.47 -12.03
N ASP A 241 -4.41 -5.92 -13.19
CA ASP A 241 -5.81 -5.85 -13.61
C ASP A 241 -6.64 -6.90 -12.82
N TYR A 242 -7.30 -6.47 -11.75
CA TYR A 242 -8.37 -7.23 -11.12
C TYR A 242 -9.74 -6.69 -11.58
N ASP A 243 -10.43 -7.48 -12.41
CA ASP A 243 -11.85 -7.31 -12.72
C ASP A 243 -12.71 -7.50 -11.45
N TYR A 244 -13.69 -6.60 -11.32
CA TYR A 244 -14.63 -6.34 -10.20
C TYR A 244 -15.37 -7.55 -9.57
#